data_AF-A0A3Q9W3F0-F1
#
_entry.id   AF-A0A3Q9W3F0-F1
#
_cell.length_a   1.000
_cell.length_b   1.000
_cell.length_c   1.000
_cell.angle_alpha   90.00
_cell.angle_beta   90.00
_cell.angle_gamma   90.00
#
_symmetry.space_group_name_H-M   'P 1'
#
loop_
_entity.id
_entity.type
_entity.pdbx_description
1 polymer ?
#
loop_
_entity_poly.entity_id
_entity_poly.type
_entity_poly.pdbx_seq_one_letter_code
_entity_poly.pdbx_strand_id
1 'polypeptide(L)'
;MQLPGISLLWLSCIISVAQAANKIEVDLRTLTSEAYAGRGSGHADINKSARYIYSRFVETGIDVYYQSFRFRHGFGKLAYGHNVVATLPCNVTPCSAALVISAHYDHLGSKGTRYYPGANDNASGVVVMIDIARQLMTQVRHREIIFVATDAEEKGLYGAHFFAATLDPERVALNINLDMLAVNSRNRLYVLASKQASAYTKDIAQAFNKEIRAQVFTSTTRMSRRLDTPRVDWLRASDHYAFHKVGIPFTYFGVGTDPLHHTYKDQFDKVDIPKLTQVSAHINAFISALSVSAAP
;
A
#
# COMPACT_ATOMS: atom_id res chain seq x y z
N MET A 1 -23.60 31.02 -31.77
CA MET A 1 -22.42 30.57 -30.99
C MET A 1 -22.87 29.43 -30.09
N GLN A 2 -22.60 28.18 -30.48
CA GLN A 2 -22.82 27.01 -29.62
C GLN A 2 -21.62 26.89 -28.67
N LEU A 3 -21.87 27.01 -27.37
CA LEU A 3 -20.90 26.61 -26.35
C LEU A 3 -20.72 25.08 -26.46
N PRO A 4 -19.49 24.55 -26.47
CA PRO A 4 -19.29 23.11 -26.50
C PRO A 4 -19.77 22.55 -25.16
N GLY A 5 -20.71 21.60 -25.21
CA GLY A 5 -21.23 20.91 -24.04
C GLY A 5 -20.12 20.13 -23.35
N ILE A 6 -19.54 20.70 -22.30
CA ILE A 6 -18.70 19.96 -21.37
C ILE A 6 -19.64 18.99 -20.65
N SER A 7 -19.55 17.71 -21.01
CA SER A 7 -20.36 16.64 -20.43
C SER A 7 -20.23 16.63 -18.90
N LEU A 8 -21.35 16.56 -18.18
CA LEU A 8 -21.44 16.47 -16.71
C LEU A 8 -20.60 15.31 -16.11
N LEU A 9 -20.33 14.27 -16.90
CA LEU A 9 -19.46 13.15 -16.52
C LEU A 9 -17.98 13.56 -16.43
N TRP A 10 -17.54 14.53 -17.24
CA TRP A 10 -16.17 15.05 -17.18
C TRP A 10 -15.96 15.99 -16.00
N LEU A 11 -16.95 16.84 -15.68
CA LEU A 11 -16.88 17.71 -14.50
C LEU A 11 -16.83 16.92 -13.19
N SER A 12 -17.66 15.88 -13.06
CA SER A 12 -17.68 15.03 -11.85
C SER A 12 -16.38 14.24 -11.66
N CYS A 13 -15.78 13.74 -12.75
CA CYS A 13 -14.48 13.08 -12.70
C CYS A 13 -13.36 14.03 -12.24
N ILE A 14 -13.32 15.27 -12.76
CA ILE A 14 -12.31 16.27 -12.37
C ILE A 14 -12.44 16.68 -10.90
N ILE A 15 -13.66 16.88 -10.40
CA ILE A 15 -13.92 17.23 -9.00
C ILE A 15 -13.49 16.08 -8.06
N SER A 16 -13.79 14.84 -8.42
CA SER A 16 -13.40 13.65 -7.64
C SER A 16 -11.88 13.50 -7.54
N VAL A 17 -11.16 13.65 -8.67
CA VAL A 17 -9.69 13.56 -8.69
C VAL A 17 -9.05 14.69 -7.91
N ALA A 18 -9.54 15.93 -8.02
CA ALA A 18 -9.02 17.06 -7.25
C ALA A 18 -9.24 16.88 -5.74
N GLN A 19 -10.39 16.33 -5.33
CA GLN A 19 -10.67 16.05 -3.92
C GLN A 19 -9.82 14.90 -3.37
N ALA A 20 -9.56 13.86 -4.17
CA ALA A 20 -8.66 12.77 -3.82
C ALA A 20 -7.21 13.26 -3.69
N ALA A 21 -6.74 14.05 -4.66
CA ALA A 21 -5.40 14.66 -4.62
C ALA A 21 -5.19 15.50 -3.35
N ASN A 22 -6.20 16.26 -2.94
CA ASN A 22 -6.14 17.05 -1.70
C ASN A 22 -5.97 16.15 -0.45
N LYS A 23 -6.73 15.05 -0.33
CA LYS A 23 -6.62 14.14 0.82
C LYS A 23 -5.28 13.39 0.85
N ILE A 24 -4.84 12.86 -0.30
CA ILE A 24 -3.54 12.20 -0.43
C ILE A 24 -2.42 13.16 -0.05
N GLU A 25 -2.49 14.42 -0.50
CA GLU A 25 -1.49 15.43 -0.15
C GLU A 25 -1.45 15.71 1.36
N VAL A 26 -2.61 15.91 1.99
CA VAL A 26 -2.71 16.19 3.42
C VAL A 26 -2.16 15.03 4.24
N ASP A 27 -2.55 13.79 3.89
CA ASP A 27 -2.12 12.61 4.63
C ASP A 27 -0.62 12.36 4.45
N LEU A 28 -0.09 12.56 3.24
CA LEU A 28 1.33 12.39 2.95
C LEU A 28 2.16 13.45 3.67
N ARG A 29 1.76 14.71 3.60
CA ARG A 29 2.43 15.83 4.29
C ARG A 29 2.44 15.63 5.80
N THR A 30 1.34 15.10 6.34
CA THR A 30 1.23 14.83 7.78
C THR A 30 2.19 13.73 8.21
N LEU A 31 2.12 12.55 7.55
CA LEU A 31 2.93 11.38 7.90
C LEU A 31 4.43 11.60 7.70
N THR A 32 4.82 12.51 6.81
CA THR A 32 6.23 12.84 6.52
C THR A 32 6.74 14.06 7.30
N SER A 33 5.90 14.72 8.09
CA SER A 33 6.33 15.88 8.87
C SER A 33 7.29 15.50 9.99
N GLU A 34 8.13 16.46 10.40
CA GLU A 34 9.02 16.33 11.56
C GLU A 34 8.27 15.90 12.83
N ALA A 35 7.00 16.32 12.97
CA ALA A 35 6.15 15.96 14.09
C ALA A 35 5.80 14.46 14.18
N TYR A 36 6.07 13.69 13.12
CA TYR A 36 5.95 12.22 13.08
C TYR A 36 7.32 11.52 13.07
N ALA A 37 8.40 12.30 13.11
CA ALA A 37 9.77 11.87 13.40
C ALA A 37 10.22 10.61 12.64
N GLY A 38 9.84 10.49 11.36
CA GLY A 38 10.19 9.35 10.51
C GLY A 38 9.58 8.02 10.92
N ARG A 39 8.51 8.02 11.71
CA ARG A 39 7.63 6.88 11.98
C ARG A 39 8.35 5.62 12.47
N GLY A 40 9.40 5.78 13.27
CA GLY A 40 10.20 4.65 13.74
C GLY A 40 9.42 3.66 14.65
N SER A 41 9.63 2.37 14.43
CA SER A 41 9.05 1.28 15.24
C SER A 41 9.83 0.98 16.52
N GLY A 42 9.25 0.12 17.36
CA GLY A 42 9.91 -0.46 18.53
C GLY A 42 9.50 0.15 19.86
N HIS A 43 8.45 0.97 19.86
CA HIS A 43 7.89 1.63 21.03
C HIS A 43 6.78 0.78 21.63
N ALA A 44 6.72 0.69 22.97
CA ALA A 44 5.66 -0.06 23.66
C ALA A 44 4.27 0.59 23.50
N ASP A 45 4.25 1.92 23.37
CA ASP A 45 3.04 2.67 23.12
C ASP A 45 2.75 2.78 21.62
N ILE A 46 1.46 2.76 21.28
CA ILE A 46 0.98 3.05 19.92
C ILE A 46 1.46 4.45 19.54
N ASN A 47 2.30 4.52 18.51
CA ASN A 47 2.94 5.75 18.07
C ASN A 47 1.95 6.69 17.35
N LYS A 48 2.40 7.93 17.14
CA LYS A 48 1.56 8.98 16.54
C LYS A 48 1.09 8.63 15.12
N SER A 49 1.93 7.95 14.34
CA SER A 49 1.60 7.51 12.97
C SER A 49 0.46 6.50 12.97
N ALA A 50 0.53 5.48 13.83
CA ALA A 50 -0.53 4.49 13.98
C ALA A 50 -1.84 5.12 14.46
N ARG A 51 -1.79 6.10 15.38
CA ARG A 51 -2.97 6.88 15.80
C ARG A 51 -3.60 7.66 14.67
N TYR A 52 -2.77 8.31 13.85
CA TYR A 52 -3.24 9.04 12.70
C TYR A 52 -3.90 8.11 11.67
N ILE A 53 -3.21 7.04 11.26
CA ILE A 53 -3.73 6.08 10.28
C ILE A 53 -5.05 5.45 10.76
N TYR A 54 -5.11 5.09 12.05
CA TYR A 54 -6.35 4.62 12.67
C TYR A 54 -7.48 5.64 12.53
N SER A 55 -7.24 6.92 12.85
CA SER A 55 -8.27 7.95 12.71
C SER A 55 -8.70 8.14 11.25
N ARG A 56 -7.76 8.06 10.30
CA ARG A 56 -8.09 8.14 8.86
C ARG A 56 -9.01 7.01 8.41
N PHE A 57 -8.77 5.77 8.87
CA PHE A 57 -9.69 4.67 8.58
C PHE A 57 -11.05 4.85 9.27
N VAL A 58 -11.08 5.28 10.54
CA VAL A 58 -12.36 5.55 11.24
C VAL A 58 -13.18 6.61 10.52
N GLU A 59 -12.56 7.66 9.98
CA GLU A 59 -13.25 8.69 9.19
C GLU A 59 -13.92 8.15 7.92
N THR A 60 -13.48 6.99 7.41
CA THR A 60 -14.15 6.32 6.29
C THR A 60 -15.38 5.51 6.71
N GLY A 61 -15.57 5.28 8.01
CA GLY A 61 -16.66 4.46 8.56
C GLY A 61 -16.36 2.96 8.60
N ILE A 62 -15.08 2.57 8.53
CA ILE A 62 -14.62 1.18 8.59
C ILE A 62 -14.29 0.81 10.04
N ASP A 63 -14.51 -0.45 10.42
CA ASP A 63 -14.07 -0.97 11.72
C ASP A 63 -12.55 -1.11 11.76
N VAL A 64 -11.92 -0.54 12.79
CA VAL A 64 -10.46 -0.45 12.92
C VAL A 64 -10.02 -0.94 14.29
N TYR A 65 -8.89 -1.65 14.35
CA TYR A 65 -8.24 -2.02 15.59
C TYR A 65 -6.72 -2.03 15.46
N TYR A 66 -6.03 -2.00 16.61
CA TYR A 66 -4.58 -2.19 16.67
C TYR A 66 -4.24 -3.65 16.94
N GLN A 67 -3.36 -4.23 16.14
CA GLN A 67 -2.74 -5.53 16.42
C GLN A 67 -1.33 -5.30 16.98
N SER A 68 -1.19 -5.40 18.29
CA SER A 68 0.09 -5.21 18.97
C SER A 68 0.88 -6.51 19.08
N PHE A 69 2.18 -6.45 18.86
CA PHE A 69 3.07 -7.61 18.91
C PHE A 69 4.45 -7.25 19.47
N ARG A 70 5.22 -8.30 19.77
CA ARG A 70 6.59 -8.20 20.28
C ARG A 70 7.56 -8.79 19.27
N PHE A 71 8.73 -8.19 19.12
CA PHE A 71 9.79 -8.70 18.25
C PHE A 71 11.18 -8.48 18.84
N ARG A 72 12.16 -9.24 18.35
CA ARG A 72 13.56 -9.11 18.78
C ARG A 72 14.24 -8.00 18.00
N HIS A 73 14.94 -7.11 18.71
CA HIS A 73 15.69 -6.02 18.09
C HIS A 73 17.11 -5.98 18.64
N GLY A 74 18.10 -6.41 17.85
CA GLY A 74 19.48 -6.55 18.32
C GLY A 74 19.68 -7.70 19.34
N PHE A 75 20.84 -7.72 19.99
CA PHE A 75 21.19 -8.78 20.94
C PHE A 75 20.37 -8.69 22.22
N GLY A 76 19.43 -9.61 22.39
CA GLY A 76 18.68 -9.81 23.64
C GLY A 76 17.63 -8.73 23.97
N LYS A 77 17.52 -7.66 23.18
CA LYS A 77 16.50 -6.63 23.40
C LYS A 77 15.20 -6.98 22.69
N LEU A 78 14.13 -6.60 23.36
CA LEU A 78 12.76 -6.77 22.92
C LEU A 78 12.20 -5.41 22.55
N ALA A 79 11.43 -5.39 21.48
CA ALA A 79 10.74 -4.21 20.99
C ALA A 79 9.27 -4.57 20.72
N TYR A 80 8.45 -3.54 20.52
CA TYR A 80 7.02 -3.67 20.27
C TYR A 80 6.65 -3.00 18.96
N GLY A 81 5.65 -3.55 18.28
CA GLY A 81 5.07 -2.98 17.07
C GLY A 81 3.56 -3.07 17.11
N HIS A 82 2.90 -2.21 16.34
CA HIS A 82 1.44 -2.05 16.36
C HIS A 82 0.90 -1.90 14.94
N ASN A 83 0.43 -2.99 14.32
CA ASN A 83 -0.26 -2.87 13.05
C ASN A 83 -1.59 -2.13 13.25
N VAL A 84 -2.02 -1.35 12.25
CA VAL A 84 -3.37 -0.80 12.17
C VAL A 84 -4.15 -1.62 11.15
N VAL A 85 -5.21 -2.28 11.59
CA VAL A 85 -6.02 -3.17 10.76
C VAL A 85 -7.42 -2.57 10.62
N ALA A 86 -7.91 -2.45 9.40
CA ALA A 86 -9.26 -2.00 9.10
C ALA A 86 -9.96 -3.00 8.17
N THR A 87 -11.21 -3.38 8.49
CA THR A 87 -11.93 -4.42 7.75
C THR A 87 -13.19 -3.87 7.10
N LEU A 88 -13.23 -3.89 5.78
CA LEU A 88 -14.41 -3.55 5.00
C LEU A 88 -15.15 -4.84 4.62
N PRO A 89 -16.33 -5.13 5.21
CA PRO A 89 -17.05 -6.37 4.94
C PRO A 89 -17.55 -6.43 3.49
N CYS A 90 -17.72 -7.67 3.01
CA CYS A 90 -18.49 -7.93 1.80
C CYS A 90 -19.93 -7.47 2.03
N ASN A 91 -20.58 -6.91 1.00
CA ASN A 91 -21.98 -6.48 1.06
C ASN A 91 -22.88 -7.31 0.14
N VAL A 92 -22.32 -8.33 -0.52
CA VAL A 92 -23.06 -9.36 -1.26
C VAL A 92 -22.72 -10.74 -0.71
N THR A 93 -23.73 -11.48 -0.29
CA THR A 93 -23.57 -12.82 0.30
C THR A 93 -23.88 -13.94 -0.71
N PRO A 94 -23.19 -15.10 -0.63
CA PRO A 94 -22.09 -15.41 0.30
C PRO A 94 -20.81 -14.64 -0.05
N CYS A 95 -19.99 -14.32 0.97
CA CYS A 95 -18.69 -13.71 0.72
C CYS A 95 -17.73 -14.71 0.07
N SER A 96 -17.03 -14.29 -0.99
CA SER A 96 -15.86 -14.99 -1.53
C SER A 96 -14.62 -14.72 -0.67
N ALA A 97 -13.53 -15.45 -0.93
CA ALA A 97 -12.25 -15.29 -0.23
C ALA A 97 -11.76 -13.83 -0.22
N ALA A 98 -11.22 -13.38 0.90
CA ALA A 98 -10.89 -11.98 1.17
C ALA A 98 -9.71 -11.47 0.32
N LEU A 99 -9.66 -10.15 0.15
CA LEU A 99 -8.48 -9.44 -0.33
C LEU A 99 -7.79 -8.79 0.86
N VAL A 100 -6.46 -8.90 0.93
CA VAL A 100 -5.66 -8.19 1.93
C VAL A 100 -4.84 -7.12 1.23
N ILE A 101 -4.97 -5.86 1.63
CA ILE A 101 -4.16 -4.76 1.10
C ILE A 101 -3.19 -4.34 2.20
N SER A 102 -1.89 -4.44 1.94
CA SER A 102 -0.84 -4.15 2.92
C SER A 102 0.06 -3.01 2.47
N ALA A 103 0.54 -2.20 3.43
CA ALA A 103 1.63 -1.25 3.26
C ALA A 103 2.23 -0.97 4.63
N HIS A 104 3.55 -0.98 4.74
CA HIS A 104 4.18 -0.59 6.00
C HIS A 104 4.10 0.90 6.21
N TYR A 105 3.80 1.30 7.45
CA TYR A 105 3.79 2.70 7.83
C TYR A 105 5.06 3.12 8.54
N ASP A 106 5.84 2.18 9.06
CA ASP A 106 7.10 2.52 9.69
C ASP A 106 8.15 2.98 8.69
N HIS A 107 9.13 3.69 9.21
CA HIS A 107 10.36 4.01 8.49
C HIS A 107 11.51 4.12 9.50
N LEU A 108 12.63 4.72 9.10
CA LEU A 108 13.89 4.72 9.84
C LEU A 108 13.94 5.60 11.11
N GLY A 109 12.89 6.37 11.41
CA GLY A 109 12.83 7.25 12.58
C GLY A 109 13.78 8.44 12.51
N SER A 110 14.33 8.84 13.66
CA SER A 110 15.34 9.90 13.78
C SER A 110 16.71 9.33 14.14
N LYS A 111 17.78 9.84 13.52
CA LYS A 111 19.18 9.51 13.81
C LYS A 111 19.99 10.80 13.97
N GLY A 112 20.43 11.07 15.20
CA GLY A 112 21.11 12.33 15.53
C GLY A 112 20.20 13.53 15.27
N THR A 113 20.67 14.51 14.50
CA THR A 113 19.92 15.71 14.13
C THR A 113 19.03 15.56 12.89
N ARG A 114 18.99 14.37 12.30
CA ARG A 114 18.20 14.09 11.09
C ARG A 114 17.01 13.19 11.43
N TYR A 115 15.87 13.49 10.82
CA TYR A 115 14.75 12.54 10.70
C TYR A 115 14.64 12.07 9.25
N TYR A 116 14.06 10.89 9.08
CA TYR A 116 13.89 10.25 7.78
C TYR A 116 12.41 10.28 7.43
N PRO A 117 11.95 11.19 6.54
CA PRO A 117 10.53 11.37 6.32
C PRO A 117 9.87 10.18 5.62
N GLY A 118 10.60 9.43 4.79
CA GLY A 118 10.05 8.24 4.13
C GLY A 118 8.81 8.54 3.30
N ALA A 119 8.86 9.58 2.46
CA ALA A 119 7.70 10.02 1.69
C ALA A 119 7.30 8.99 0.65
N ASN A 120 8.26 8.47 -0.12
CA ASN A 120 8.03 7.32 -0.96
C ASN A 120 8.04 6.03 -0.15
N ASP A 121 8.91 5.93 0.87
CA ASP A 121 9.20 4.72 1.65
C ASP A 121 8.75 4.84 3.13
N ASN A 122 7.53 4.46 3.50
CA ASN A 122 6.43 4.07 2.62
C ASN A 122 5.13 4.82 2.95
N ALA A 123 5.25 6.13 3.23
CA ALA A 123 4.06 6.97 3.39
C ALA A 123 3.20 6.97 2.11
N SER A 124 3.80 6.86 0.93
CA SER A 124 3.11 6.76 -0.36
C SER A 124 2.15 5.56 -0.44
N GLY A 125 2.57 4.36 0.01
CA GLY A 125 1.73 3.17 0.07
C GLY A 125 0.57 3.32 1.04
N VAL A 126 0.84 3.88 2.23
CA VAL A 126 -0.17 4.10 3.28
C VAL A 126 -1.26 5.07 2.83
N VAL A 127 -0.91 6.21 2.24
CA VAL A 127 -1.93 7.19 1.82
C VAL A 127 -2.77 6.69 0.65
N VAL A 128 -2.18 5.90 -0.26
CA VAL A 128 -2.91 5.22 -1.32
C VAL A 128 -3.86 4.18 -0.74
N MET A 129 -3.44 3.41 0.26
CA MET A 129 -4.30 2.44 0.95
C MET A 129 -5.53 3.10 1.59
N ILE A 130 -5.33 4.21 2.31
CA ILE A 130 -6.41 4.97 2.94
C ILE A 130 -7.37 5.53 1.88
N ASP A 131 -6.85 6.06 0.79
CA ASP A 131 -7.66 6.60 -0.29
C ASP A 131 -8.47 5.51 -1.02
N ILE A 132 -7.90 4.33 -1.24
CA ILE A 132 -8.60 3.16 -1.78
C ILE A 132 -9.72 2.72 -0.84
N ALA A 133 -9.47 2.63 0.46
CA ALA A 133 -10.49 2.26 1.45
C ALA A 133 -11.72 3.19 1.38
N ARG A 134 -11.47 4.51 1.31
CA ARG A 134 -12.51 5.52 1.11
C ARG A 134 -13.30 5.32 -0.19
N GLN A 135 -12.62 5.00 -1.30
CA GLN A 135 -13.27 4.81 -2.60
C GLN A 135 -14.12 3.53 -2.65
N LEU A 136 -13.73 2.48 -1.93
CA LEU A 136 -14.41 1.19 -1.94
C LEU A 136 -15.66 1.15 -1.06
N MET A 137 -15.85 2.10 -0.13
CA MET A 137 -17.02 2.16 0.77
C MET A 137 -18.36 2.08 0.03
N THR A 138 -18.47 2.71 -1.13
CA THR A 138 -19.71 2.81 -1.91
C THR A 138 -19.84 1.75 -3.00
N GLN A 139 -18.88 0.83 -3.12
CA GLN A 139 -18.86 -0.18 -4.18
C GLN A 139 -19.60 -1.47 -3.78
N VAL A 140 -20.05 -2.22 -4.79
CA VAL A 140 -20.47 -3.62 -4.60
C VAL A 140 -19.23 -4.46 -4.31
N ARG A 141 -19.31 -5.31 -3.29
CA ARG A 141 -18.20 -6.12 -2.80
C ARG A 141 -18.70 -7.53 -2.46
N HIS A 142 -18.30 -8.50 -3.28
CA HIS A 142 -18.45 -9.93 -3.01
C HIS A 142 -17.37 -10.47 -2.06
N ARG A 143 -16.35 -9.67 -1.75
CA ARG A 143 -15.21 -10.07 -0.92
C ARG A 143 -15.07 -9.12 0.25
N GLU A 144 -14.70 -9.67 1.39
CA GLU A 144 -14.15 -8.85 2.49
C GLU A 144 -12.80 -8.28 2.04
N ILE A 145 -12.53 -7.03 2.42
CA ILE A 145 -11.28 -6.36 2.13
C ILE A 145 -10.66 -5.92 3.43
N ILE A 146 -9.49 -6.47 3.74
CA ILE A 146 -8.74 -6.17 4.95
C ILE A 146 -7.58 -5.26 4.59
N PHE A 147 -7.57 -4.06 5.14
CA PHE A 147 -6.48 -3.11 5.04
C PHE A 147 -5.58 -3.30 6.25
N VAL A 148 -4.27 -3.47 6.03
CA VAL A 148 -3.29 -3.59 7.11
C VAL A 148 -2.13 -2.64 6.88
N ALA A 149 -2.06 -1.59 7.70
CA ALA A 149 -0.88 -0.77 7.81
C ALA A 149 0.09 -1.42 8.80
N THR A 150 1.17 -2.00 8.28
CA THR A 150 2.12 -2.82 9.05
C THR A 150 3.19 -1.97 9.72
N ASP A 151 3.69 -2.46 10.86
CA ASP A 151 4.79 -1.85 11.62
C ASP A 151 6.03 -2.76 11.62
N ALA A 152 7.20 -2.17 11.81
CA ALA A 152 8.50 -2.83 11.88
C ALA A 152 8.86 -3.66 10.63
N GLU A 153 8.49 -3.17 9.44
CA GLU A 153 8.96 -3.69 8.14
C GLU A 153 10.48 -3.54 8.05
N GLU A 154 10.96 -2.32 8.34
CA GLU A 154 12.37 -1.90 8.20
C GLU A 154 13.33 -2.68 9.12
N LYS A 155 12.75 -3.38 10.09
CA LYS A 155 13.45 -4.18 11.09
C LYS A 155 13.40 -5.68 10.78
N GLY A 156 12.68 -6.10 9.75
CA GLY A 156 12.58 -7.48 9.29
C GLY A 156 11.14 -7.99 9.09
N LEU A 157 10.24 -7.16 8.56
CA LEU A 157 8.86 -7.53 8.19
C LEU A 157 8.01 -8.04 9.37
N TYR A 158 8.31 -7.59 10.60
CA TYR A 158 7.73 -8.21 11.79
C TYR A 158 6.21 -8.05 11.87
N GLY A 159 5.69 -6.88 11.52
CA GLY A 159 4.25 -6.62 11.50
C GLY A 159 3.52 -7.50 10.50
N ALA A 160 4.03 -7.62 9.28
CA ALA A 160 3.43 -8.50 8.28
C ALA A 160 3.54 -9.98 8.66
N HIS A 161 4.68 -10.42 9.20
CA HIS A 161 4.82 -11.80 9.69
C HIS A 161 3.82 -12.12 10.80
N PHE A 162 3.61 -11.20 11.74
CA PHE A 162 2.64 -11.38 12.80
C PHE A 162 1.20 -11.42 12.26
N PHE A 163 0.85 -10.48 11.37
CA PHE A 163 -0.49 -10.41 10.79
C PHE A 163 -0.80 -11.63 9.92
N ALA A 164 0.08 -11.96 8.96
CA ALA A 164 -0.12 -13.07 8.03
C ALA A 164 -0.27 -14.43 8.74
N ALA A 165 0.40 -14.63 9.88
CA ALA A 165 0.29 -15.85 10.68
C ALA A 165 -1.09 -16.04 11.35
N THR A 166 -1.91 -14.98 11.41
CA THR A 166 -3.28 -15.05 11.96
C THR A 166 -4.35 -15.39 10.93
N LEU A 167 -3.99 -15.40 9.64
CA LEU A 167 -4.91 -15.63 8.54
C LEU A 167 -5.01 -17.12 8.22
N ASP A 168 -6.21 -17.54 7.80
CA ASP A 168 -6.41 -18.79 7.08
C ASP A 168 -6.11 -18.56 5.58
N PRO A 169 -5.05 -19.17 5.03
CA PRO A 169 -4.66 -18.96 3.63
C PRO A 169 -5.75 -19.34 2.62
N GLU A 170 -6.61 -20.31 2.94
CA GLU A 170 -7.70 -20.73 2.04
C GLU A 170 -8.82 -19.69 1.97
N ARG A 171 -8.88 -18.78 2.95
CA ARG A 171 -9.87 -17.70 3.02
C ARG A 171 -9.37 -16.38 2.47
N VAL A 172 -8.15 -16.32 1.93
CA VAL A 172 -7.56 -15.12 1.34
C VAL A 172 -7.18 -15.40 -0.12
N ALA A 173 -7.83 -14.68 -1.04
CA ALA A 173 -7.56 -14.83 -2.47
C ALA A 173 -6.22 -14.20 -2.87
N LEU A 174 -5.92 -13.02 -2.31
CA LEU A 174 -4.75 -12.24 -2.71
C LEU A 174 -4.32 -11.25 -1.63
N ASN A 175 -3.02 -11.18 -1.38
CA ASN A 175 -2.38 -10.01 -0.77
C ASN A 175 -1.90 -9.02 -1.84
N ILE A 176 -2.28 -7.76 -1.71
CA ILE A 176 -1.89 -6.65 -2.57
C ILE A 176 -1.00 -5.73 -1.73
N ASN A 177 0.31 -5.89 -1.88
CA ASN A 177 1.29 -5.10 -1.14
C ASN A 177 1.67 -3.83 -1.90
N LEU A 178 1.57 -2.70 -1.21
CA LEU A 178 1.78 -1.36 -1.73
C LEU A 178 3.05 -0.79 -1.12
N ASP A 179 4.08 -0.57 -1.95
CA ASP A 179 5.37 -0.12 -1.46
C ASP A 179 6.08 0.79 -2.46
N MET A 180 6.44 1.98 -2.01
CA MET A 180 7.10 2.99 -2.84
C MET A 180 6.32 3.27 -4.14
N LEU A 181 5.16 3.92 -4.01
CA LEU A 181 4.24 4.19 -5.11
C LEU A 181 4.44 5.53 -5.82
N ALA A 182 5.40 6.36 -5.39
CA ALA A 182 5.71 7.63 -6.03
C ALA A 182 6.45 7.42 -7.36
N VAL A 183 5.68 7.24 -8.44
CA VAL A 183 6.21 6.99 -9.79
C VAL A 183 7.18 8.08 -10.26
N ASN A 184 8.34 7.64 -10.75
CA ASN A 184 9.36 8.53 -11.30
C ASN A 184 8.97 9.08 -12.69
N SER A 185 9.88 9.82 -13.32
CA SER A 185 9.69 10.43 -14.65
C SER A 185 9.38 9.44 -15.78
N ARG A 186 9.59 8.13 -15.58
CA ARG A 186 9.24 7.08 -16.55
C ARG A 186 7.78 6.62 -16.42
N ASN A 187 7.04 7.16 -15.45
CA ASN A 187 5.65 6.85 -15.12
C ASN A 187 5.38 5.33 -15.10
N ARG A 188 6.21 4.59 -14.38
CA ARG A 188 6.13 3.13 -14.34
C ARG A 188 6.12 2.61 -12.91
N LEU A 189 5.16 1.73 -12.65
CA LEU A 189 5.21 0.78 -11.55
C LEU A 189 5.68 -0.58 -12.07
N TYR A 190 6.38 -1.30 -11.22
CA TYR A 190 6.75 -2.68 -11.41
C TYR A 190 5.92 -3.52 -10.45
N VAL A 191 5.34 -4.59 -10.98
CA VAL A 191 4.48 -5.48 -10.22
C VAL A 191 5.10 -6.87 -10.19
N LEU A 192 5.34 -7.41 -8.99
CA LEU A 192 5.71 -8.82 -8.84
C LEU A 192 4.49 -9.60 -8.37
N ALA A 193 3.96 -10.44 -9.23
CA ALA A 193 2.94 -11.41 -8.88
C ALA A 193 3.57 -12.76 -8.54
N SER A 194 3.12 -13.39 -7.46
CA SER A 194 3.41 -14.81 -7.20
C SER A 194 2.93 -15.71 -8.35
N LYS A 195 3.43 -16.94 -8.43
CA LYS A 195 2.95 -17.90 -9.44
C LYS A 195 1.45 -18.17 -9.31
N GLN A 196 0.97 -18.26 -8.07
CA GLN A 196 -0.44 -18.45 -7.74
C GLN A 196 -1.29 -17.26 -8.20
N ALA A 197 -0.76 -16.03 -8.12
CA ALA A 197 -1.41 -14.81 -8.57
C ALA A 197 -1.28 -14.53 -10.08
N SER A 198 -0.77 -15.49 -10.87
CA SER A 198 -0.54 -15.28 -12.31
C SER A 198 -1.83 -15.00 -13.11
N ALA A 199 -2.98 -15.50 -12.64
CA ALA A 199 -4.28 -15.22 -13.22
C ALA A 199 -4.62 -13.72 -13.23
N TYR A 200 -4.22 -12.99 -12.19
CA TYR A 200 -4.52 -11.56 -12.04
C TYR A 200 -3.65 -10.65 -12.92
N THR A 201 -2.61 -11.18 -13.57
CA THR A 201 -1.64 -10.36 -14.32
C THR A 201 -2.26 -9.59 -15.48
N LYS A 202 -3.31 -10.15 -16.11
CA LYS A 202 -4.06 -9.47 -17.18
C LYS A 202 -4.90 -8.33 -16.63
N ASP A 203 -5.61 -8.56 -15.52
CA ASP A 203 -6.45 -7.55 -14.88
C ASP A 203 -5.61 -6.38 -14.37
N ILE A 204 -4.44 -6.67 -13.79
CA ILE A 204 -3.46 -5.65 -13.41
C ILE A 204 -3.04 -4.84 -14.64
N ALA A 205 -2.68 -5.49 -15.75
CA ALA A 205 -2.26 -4.77 -16.95
C ALA A 205 -3.38 -3.90 -17.55
N GLN A 206 -4.63 -4.35 -17.48
CA GLN A 206 -5.81 -3.64 -17.98
C GLN A 206 -6.22 -2.46 -17.09
N ALA A 207 -5.94 -2.53 -15.78
CA ALA A 207 -6.24 -1.45 -14.86
C ALA A 207 -5.36 -0.21 -15.07
N PHE A 208 -4.22 -0.35 -15.76
CA PHE A 208 -3.24 0.71 -16.03
C PHE A 208 -3.31 1.19 -17.49
N ASN A 209 -2.76 2.38 -17.77
CA ASN A 209 -2.87 3.02 -19.08
C ASN A 209 -1.52 3.53 -19.62
N LYS A 210 -1.56 4.40 -20.64
CA LYS A 210 -0.35 4.98 -21.24
C LYS A 210 0.32 6.06 -20.38
N GLU A 211 -0.42 6.67 -19.46
CA GLU A 211 0.04 7.76 -18.59
C GLU A 211 0.83 7.18 -17.42
N ILE A 212 0.28 6.18 -16.74
CA ILE A 212 0.96 5.35 -15.73
C ILE A 212 0.92 3.88 -16.18
N ARG A 213 2.11 3.30 -16.40
CA ARG A 213 2.25 1.92 -16.89
C ARG A 213 2.60 0.98 -15.74
N ALA A 214 1.92 -0.16 -15.64
CA ALA A 214 2.36 -1.29 -14.82
C ALA A 214 3.15 -2.30 -15.67
N GLN A 215 4.38 -2.62 -15.25
CA GLN A 215 5.15 -3.73 -15.82
C GLN A 215 5.10 -4.93 -14.88
N VAL A 216 4.34 -5.95 -15.28
CA VAL A 216 4.06 -7.12 -14.44
C VAL A 216 5.07 -8.25 -14.67
N PHE A 217 5.54 -8.85 -13.59
CA PHE A 217 6.48 -9.97 -13.55
C PHE A 217 5.91 -11.09 -12.70
N THR A 218 6.17 -12.33 -13.11
CA THR A 218 5.94 -13.55 -12.31
C THR A 218 7.24 -14.24 -11.91
N SER A 219 8.38 -13.57 -12.14
CA SER A 219 9.73 -14.08 -11.91
C SER A 219 10.61 -12.97 -11.36
N THR A 220 11.12 -13.20 -10.14
CA THR A 220 12.09 -12.31 -9.49
C THR A 220 13.34 -12.11 -10.32
N THR A 221 13.85 -13.17 -10.97
CA THR A 221 15.01 -13.08 -11.87
C THR A 221 14.76 -12.15 -13.07
N ARG A 222 13.56 -12.20 -13.68
CA ARG A 222 13.21 -11.31 -14.79
C ARG A 222 13.07 -9.87 -14.33
N MET A 223 12.46 -9.65 -13.16
CA MET A 223 12.33 -8.31 -12.56
C MET A 223 13.69 -7.73 -12.18
N SER A 224 14.54 -8.51 -11.49
CA SER A 224 15.90 -8.14 -11.10
C SER A 224 16.75 -7.73 -12.32
N ARG A 225 16.71 -8.52 -13.40
CA ARG A 225 17.38 -8.16 -14.66
C ARG A 225 16.82 -6.90 -15.30
N ARG A 226 15.49 -6.71 -15.30
CA ARG A 226 14.85 -5.52 -15.89
C ARG A 226 15.26 -4.23 -15.18
N LEU A 227 15.36 -4.32 -13.86
CA LEU A 227 15.63 -3.21 -12.95
C LEU A 227 17.12 -2.99 -12.69
N ASP A 228 17.98 -3.87 -13.19
CA ASP A 228 19.42 -3.90 -12.90
C ASP A 228 19.71 -3.94 -11.38
N THR A 229 19.04 -4.86 -10.71
CA THR A 229 19.09 -5.03 -9.23
C THR A 229 19.53 -6.45 -8.86
N PRO A 230 20.77 -6.85 -9.21
CA PRO A 230 21.25 -8.22 -8.98
C PRO A 230 21.38 -8.59 -7.50
N ARG A 231 21.38 -7.60 -6.60
CA ARG A 231 21.49 -7.79 -5.14
C ARG A 231 20.16 -7.71 -4.40
N VAL A 232 19.06 -7.39 -5.08
CA VAL A 232 17.74 -7.28 -4.45
C VAL A 232 17.00 -8.60 -4.61
N ASP A 233 16.63 -9.21 -3.48
CA ASP A 233 15.70 -10.33 -3.47
C ASP A 233 14.27 -9.80 -3.50
N TRP A 234 13.73 -9.61 -4.70
CA TRP A 234 12.37 -9.10 -4.90
C TRP A 234 11.26 -9.99 -4.28
N LEU A 235 11.54 -11.26 -3.97
CA LEU A 235 10.58 -12.09 -3.23
C LEU A 235 10.46 -11.63 -1.77
N ARG A 236 11.55 -11.10 -1.20
CA ARG A 236 11.70 -10.72 0.21
C ARG A 236 11.84 -9.21 0.42
N ALA A 237 11.59 -8.44 -0.63
CA ALA A 237 11.86 -7.00 -0.65
C ALA A 237 10.84 -6.17 0.13
N SER A 238 9.72 -6.74 0.55
CA SER A 238 8.68 -6.06 1.31
C SER A 238 7.73 -7.09 1.94
N ASP A 239 6.67 -6.60 2.59
CA ASP A 239 5.74 -7.36 3.41
C ASP A 239 5.00 -8.50 2.70
N HIS A 240 4.87 -8.46 1.36
CA HIS A 240 4.29 -9.56 0.58
C HIS A 240 4.96 -10.91 0.84
N TYR A 241 6.23 -10.89 1.28
CA TYR A 241 6.95 -12.10 1.66
C TYR A 241 6.33 -12.85 2.83
N ALA A 242 5.76 -12.13 3.81
CA ALA A 242 5.11 -12.74 4.96
C ALA A 242 3.87 -13.56 4.54
N PHE A 243 3.08 -13.01 3.62
CA PHE A 243 1.93 -13.67 3.03
C PHE A 243 2.33 -14.87 2.16
N HIS A 244 3.37 -14.70 1.35
CA HIS A 244 3.94 -15.79 0.56
C HIS A 244 4.35 -16.99 1.44
N LYS A 245 4.98 -16.72 2.60
CA LYS A 245 5.44 -17.75 3.53
C LYS A 245 4.33 -18.61 4.11
N VAL A 246 3.13 -18.05 4.29
CA VAL A 246 1.96 -18.78 4.78
C VAL A 246 1.10 -19.35 3.65
N GLY A 247 1.53 -19.23 2.39
CA GLY A 247 0.83 -19.81 1.24
C GLY A 247 -0.19 -18.89 0.57
N ILE A 248 -0.32 -17.63 1.00
CA ILE A 248 -1.23 -16.66 0.40
C ILE A 248 -0.63 -16.12 -0.91
N PRO A 249 -1.37 -16.13 -2.03
CA PRO A 249 -0.94 -15.48 -3.26
C PRO A 249 -0.72 -13.98 -3.04
N PHE A 250 0.29 -13.40 -3.68
CA PHE A 250 0.56 -11.96 -3.55
C PHE A 250 0.82 -11.26 -4.88
N THR A 251 0.60 -9.94 -4.87
CA THR A 251 1.12 -8.94 -5.81
C THR A 251 1.81 -7.82 -5.05
N TYR A 252 3.07 -7.55 -5.37
CA TYR A 252 3.82 -6.38 -4.90
C TYR A 252 3.75 -5.27 -5.95
N PHE A 253 3.41 -4.04 -5.57
CA PHE A 253 3.44 -2.84 -6.42
C PHE A 253 4.51 -1.86 -5.92
N GLY A 254 5.45 -1.46 -6.78
CA GLY A 254 6.41 -0.41 -6.44
C GLY A 254 7.24 0.12 -7.62
N VAL A 255 8.02 1.17 -7.41
CA VAL A 255 8.79 1.86 -8.49
C VAL A 255 10.11 1.20 -8.88
N GLY A 256 10.51 0.13 -8.19
CA GLY A 256 11.78 -0.54 -8.44
C GLY A 256 12.92 0.16 -7.71
N THR A 257 13.83 0.81 -8.44
CA THR A 257 14.94 1.55 -7.82
C THR A 257 14.59 3.02 -7.60
N ASP A 258 14.92 3.52 -6.42
CA ASP A 258 14.77 4.93 -6.04
C ASP A 258 16.09 5.44 -5.43
N PRO A 259 16.72 6.49 -5.98
CA PRO A 259 17.94 7.07 -5.41
C PRO A 259 17.75 7.73 -4.04
N LEU A 260 16.51 7.97 -3.60
CA LEU A 260 16.20 8.59 -2.31
C LEU A 260 15.91 7.56 -1.21
N HIS A 261 15.77 6.27 -1.56
CA HIS A 261 15.47 5.18 -0.64
C HIS A 261 16.44 5.14 0.56
N HIS A 262 15.88 5.00 1.77
CA HIS A 262 16.60 5.03 3.05
C HIS A 262 17.44 6.30 3.31
N THR A 263 17.14 7.41 2.65
CA THR A 263 17.80 8.70 2.89
C THR A 263 16.87 9.71 3.53
N TYR A 264 17.44 10.65 4.30
CA TYR A 264 16.71 11.82 4.81
C TYR A 264 16.18 12.75 3.70
N LYS A 265 16.52 12.48 2.42
CA LYS A 265 16.05 13.25 1.26
C LYS A 265 14.77 12.69 0.65
N ASP A 266 14.29 11.52 1.11
CA ASP A 266 12.96 11.03 0.77
C ASP A 266 11.89 11.86 1.49
N GLN A 267 11.61 13.03 0.91
CA GLN A 267 10.85 14.14 1.45
C GLN A 267 9.54 14.30 0.69
N PHE A 268 8.53 14.90 1.35
CA PHE A 268 7.22 15.17 0.75
C PHE A 268 7.30 15.84 -0.62
N ASP A 269 8.20 16.82 -0.79
CA ASP A 269 8.36 17.62 -2.01
C ASP A 269 8.98 16.83 -3.19
N LYS A 270 9.35 15.56 -2.97
CA LYS A 270 9.84 14.64 -4.01
C LYS A 270 8.75 13.79 -4.62
N VAL A 271 7.54 13.81 -4.07
CA VAL A 271 6.40 13.04 -4.56
C VAL A 271 5.51 13.91 -5.45
N ASP A 272 5.27 13.44 -6.67
CA ASP A 272 4.31 14.03 -7.60
C ASP A 272 2.88 13.60 -7.21
N ILE A 273 2.16 14.48 -6.49
CA ILE A 273 0.83 14.20 -5.96
C ILE A 273 -0.20 13.85 -7.06
N PRO A 274 -0.29 14.59 -8.19
CA PRO A 274 -1.15 14.19 -9.30
C PRO A 274 -0.87 12.76 -9.79
N LYS A 275 0.40 12.37 -9.94
CA LYS A 275 0.74 11.00 -10.36
C LYS A 275 0.44 9.96 -9.29
N LEU A 276 0.69 10.25 -8.01
CA LEU A 276 0.33 9.34 -6.92
C LEU A 276 -1.19 9.13 -6.84
N THR A 277 -1.97 10.17 -7.13
CA THR A 277 -3.44 10.09 -7.23
C THR A 277 -3.88 9.21 -8.40
N GLN A 278 -3.22 9.30 -9.55
CA GLN A 278 -3.48 8.39 -10.68
C GLN A 278 -3.10 6.95 -10.34
N VAL A 279 -1.98 6.74 -9.66
CA VAL A 279 -1.57 5.42 -9.15
C VAL A 279 -2.65 4.84 -8.23
N SER A 280 -3.17 5.63 -7.28
CA SER A 280 -4.29 5.23 -6.42
C SER A 280 -5.50 4.78 -7.25
N ALA A 281 -5.91 5.57 -8.23
CA ALA A 281 -7.04 5.25 -9.10
C ALA A 281 -6.84 3.94 -9.89
N HIS A 282 -5.64 3.70 -10.43
CA HIS A 282 -5.33 2.49 -11.17
C HIS A 282 -5.33 1.24 -10.29
N ILE A 283 -4.73 1.32 -9.10
CA ILE A 283 -4.73 0.21 -8.14
C ILE A 283 -6.17 -0.03 -7.63
N ASN A 284 -6.94 1.01 -7.37
CA ASN A 284 -8.35 0.90 -7.00
C ASN A 284 -9.17 0.23 -8.12
N ALA A 285 -8.93 0.54 -9.39
CA ALA A 285 -9.62 -0.09 -10.51
C ALA A 285 -9.37 -1.60 -10.56
N PHE A 286 -8.13 -2.03 -10.32
CA PHE A 286 -7.78 -3.45 -10.19
C PHE A 286 -8.51 -4.10 -9.00
N ILE A 287 -8.45 -3.50 -7.81
CA ILE A 287 -9.10 -4.04 -6.61
C ILE A 287 -10.63 -4.10 -6.78
N SER A 288 -11.22 -3.06 -7.36
CA SER A 288 -12.66 -2.99 -7.62
C SER A 288 -13.10 -4.10 -8.57
N ALA A 289 -12.34 -4.38 -9.63
CA ALA A 289 -12.62 -5.48 -10.55
C ALA A 289 -12.62 -6.85 -9.85
N LEU A 290 -11.67 -7.07 -8.92
CA LEU A 290 -11.64 -8.30 -8.11
C LEU A 290 -12.77 -8.36 -7.08
N SER A 291 -13.18 -7.21 -6.55
CA SER A 291 -14.19 -7.10 -5.50
C SER A 291 -15.62 -7.36 -6.01
N VAL A 292 -15.90 -7.02 -7.28
CA VAL A 292 -17.20 -7.30 -7.92
C VAL A 292 -17.30 -8.71 -8.51
N SER A 293 -16.18 -9.40 -8.71
CA SER A 293 -16.17 -10.75 -9.25
C SER A 293 -16.40 -11.79 -8.15
N ALA A 294 -17.47 -12.57 -8.28
CA ALA A 294 -17.70 -13.76 -7.46
C ALA A 294 -16.80 -14.94 -7.84
N ALA A 295 -16.13 -14.88 -9.00
CA ALA A 295 -15.25 -15.96 -9.47
C ALA A 295 -14.00 -16.05 -8.58
N PRO A 296 -13.53 -17.26 -8.23
CA PRO A 296 -12.44 -17.50 -7.28
C PRO A 296 -11.17 -16.73 -7.59
#